data_AF-A0A7J4US39-F1
#
_entry.id   AF-A0A7J4US39-F1
#
_cell.length_a   1.000
_cell.length_b   1.000
_cell.length_c   1.000
_cell.angle_alpha   90.00
_cell.angle_beta   90.00
_cell.angle_gamma   90.00
#
_symmetry.space_group_name_H-M   'P 1'
#
loop_
_entity.id
_entity.type
_entity.pdbx_description
1 polymer ?
#
loop_
_entity_poly.entity_id
_entity_poly.type
_entity_poly.pdbx_seq_one_letter_code
_entity_poly.pdbx_strand_id
1 'polypeptide(L)'
;MSSGPLSEEIEHRELIIAGAGIAGLSAAIYSARAKNDPLVIEGPEPGGQLTLTTEVENYPGFPDAITGPELISRMKTQAIKFGAKTRYGTIVTIDDTTHPFQVGLSDGTFLT
;
A
#
# COMPACT_ATOMS: atom_id res chain seq x y z
N MET A 1 37.53 12.81 16.55
CA MET A 1 36.40 12.06 17.14
C MET A 1 35.48 11.70 15.98
N SER A 2 35.46 10.42 15.60
CA SER A 2 34.71 9.94 14.43
C SER A 2 33.24 9.79 14.82
N SER A 3 32.35 10.56 14.20
CA SER A 3 30.92 10.31 14.25
C SER A 3 30.63 9.07 13.41
N GLY A 4 30.33 7.94 14.07
CA GLY A 4 29.82 6.75 13.39
C GLY A 4 28.53 7.07 12.63
N PRO A 5 28.18 6.28 11.59
CA PRO A 5 26.95 6.51 10.85
C PRO A 5 25.75 6.47 11.80
N LEU A 6 24.89 7.47 11.71
CA LEU A 6 23.57 7.46 12.33
C LEU A 6 22.90 6.17 11.88
N SER A 7 22.57 5.26 12.80
CA SER A 7 21.68 4.15 12.49
C SER A 7 20.39 4.77 11.98
N GLU A 8 20.05 4.58 10.71
CA GLU A 8 18.73 4.97 10.21
C GLU A 8 17.69 4.30 11.11
N GLU A 9 16.88 5.12 11.77
CA GLU A 9 15.82 4.63 12.65
C GLU A 9 14.80 3.89 11.77
N ILE A 10 14.68 2.58 12.00
CA ILE A 10 13.74 1.73 11.27
C ILE A 10 12.31 2.19 11.61
N GLU A 11 11.57 2.67 10.61
CA GLU A 11 10.19 3.14 10.79
C GLU A 11 9.28 1.95 11.13
N HIS A 12 8.67 1.99 12.32
CA HIS A 12 7.65 1.02 12.72
C HIS A 12 6.26 1.42 12.22
N ARG A 13 5.50 0.45 11.70
CA ARG A 13 4.15 0.58 11.16
C ARG A 13 3.23 -0.46 11.81
N GLU A 14 2.12 0.00 12.37
CA GLU A 14 1.10 -0.89 12.94
C GLU A 14 0.55 -1.89 11.93
N LEU A 15 0.44 -1.48 10.65
CA LEU A 15 -0.02 -2.32 9.57
C LEU A 15 0.63 -1.91 8.24
N ILE A 16 1.24 -2.89 7.57
CA ILE A 16 1.75 -2.76 6.20
C ILE A 16 0.86 -3.61 5.28
N ILE A 17 0.41 -3.02 4.19
CA ILE A 17 -0.37 -3.67 3.13
C ILE A 17 0.51 -3.74 1.88
N ALA A 18 0.84 -4.95 1.45
CA ALA A 18 1.62 -5.19 0.24
C ALA A 18 0.72 -5.15 -1.01
N GLY A 19 0.82 -4.08 -1.81
CA GLY A 19 0.15 -3.91 -3.09
C GLY A 19 -1.01 -2.91 -3.07
N ALA A 20 -1.10 -2.11 -4.14
CA ALA A 20 -2.12 -1.07 -4.31
C ALA A 20 -3.24 -1.43 -5.31
N GLY A 21 -3.51 -2.72 -5.54
CA GLY A 21 -4.70 -3.16 -6.28
C GLY A 21 -5.99 -3.08 -5.47
N ILE A 22 -7.12 -3.52 -6.04
CA ILE A 22 -8.44 -3.46 -5.37
C ILE A 22 -8.48 -4.14 -4.01
N ALA A 23 -7.75 -5.25 -3.83
CA ALA A 23 -7.68 -5.96 -2.56
C ALA A 23 -6.96 -5.14 -1.48
N GLY A 24 -5.76 -4.63 -1.80
CA GLY A 24 -4.98 -3.81 -0.88
C GLY A 24 -5.65 -2.48 -0.55
N LEU A 25 -6.26 -1.81 -1.54
CA LEU A 25 -7.01 -0.59 -1.32
C LEU A 25 -8.27 -0.82 -0.48
N SER A 26 -8.97 -1.95 -0.66
CA SER A 26 -10.09 -2.32 0.21
C SER A 26 -9.63 -2.56 1.64
N ALA A 27 -8.55 -3.32 1.85
CA ALA A 27 -7.97 -3.52 3.17
C ALA A 27 -7.57 -2.18 3.83
N ALA A 28 -6.96 -1.28 3.06
CA ALA A 28 -6.55 0.04 3.53
C ALA A 28 -7.75 0.90 3.97
N ILE A 29 -8.85 0.89 3.21
CA ILE A 29 -10.08 1.61 3.58
C ILE A 29 -10.59 1.14 4.95
N TYR A 30 -10.69 -0.18 5.16
CA TYR A 30 -11.23 -0.71 6.41
C TYR A 30 -10.28 -0.49 7.58
N SER A 31 -8.98 -0.75 7.41
CA SER A 31 -7.98 -0.55 8.47
C SER A 31 -7.85 0.92 8.86
N ALA A 32 -7.88 1.83 7.89
CA ALA A 32 -7.83 3.27 8.17
C ALA A 32 -9.07 3.74 8.94
N ARG A 33 -10.27 3.26 8.56
CA ARG A 33 -11.51 3.51 9.31
C ARG A 33 -11.47 2.98 10.75
N ALA A 34 -10.77 1.87 10.96
CA ALA A 34 -10.54 1.29 12.28
C ALA A 34 -9.43 1.99 13.07
N LYS A 35 -8.77 3.01 12.51
CA LYS A 35 -7.65 3.77 13.09
C LYS A 35 -6.35 2.97 13.30
N ASN A 36 -6.08 1.96 12.46
CA ASN A 36 -4.86 1.13 12.51
C ASN A 36 -3.73 1.66 11.59
N ASP A 37 -3.65 2.98 11.35
CA ASP A 37 -2.65 3.70 10.52
C ASP A 37 -1.98 2.92 9.35
N PRO A 38 -2.74 2.35 8.39
CA PRO A 38 -2.18 1.44 7.39
C PRO A 38 -1.23 2.15 6.42
N LEU A 39 -0.08 1.53 6.16
CA LEU A 39 0.81 1.85 5.05
C LEU A 39 0.56 0.91 3.87
N VAL A 40 0.17 1.44 2.72
CA VAL A 40 0.12 0.66 1.47
C VAL A 40 1.43 0.82 0.71
N ILE A 41 2.14 -0.28 0.49
CA ILE A 41 3.31 -0.32 -0.39
C ILE A 41 2.81 -0.59 -1.82
N GLU A 42 2.97 0.37 -2.71
CA GLU A 42 2.24 0.38 -3.99
C GLU A 42 2.76 -0.65 -5.01
N GLY A 43 4.05 -1.00 -4.94
CA GLY A 43 4.70 -1.85 -5.93
C GLY A 43 5.04 -1.09 -7.24
N PRO A 44 5.63 -1.80 -8.22
CA PRO A 44 6.00 -1.23 -9.51
C PRO A 44 4.81 -0.87 -10.40
N GLU A 45 3.64 -1.47 -10.13
CA GLU A 45 2.37 -1.20 -10.83
C GLU A 45 1.31 -0.68 -9.84
N PRO A 46 1.39 0.59 -9.39
CA PRO A 46 0.39 1.18 -8.50
C PRO A 46 -1.01 1.08 -9.11
N GLY A 47 -1.96 0.48 -8.38
CA GLY A 47 -3.30 0.19 -8.90
C GLY A 47 -3.50 -1.23 -9.44
N GLY A 48 -2.41 -1.95 -9.68
CA GLY A 48 -2.42 -3.31 -10.22
C GLY A 48 -3.03 -3.39 -11.62
N GLN A 49 -3.43 -4.61 -12.00
CA GLN A 49 -3.83 -4.95 -13.37
C GLN A 49 -5.00 -4.14 -13.93
N LEU A 50 -5.88 -3.59 -13.08
CA LEU A 50 -6.97 -2.73 -13.55
C LEU A 50 -6.46 -1.44 -14.20
N THR A 51 -5.25 -0.99 -13.91
CA THR A 51 -4.69 0.17 -14.61
C THR A 51 -4.42 -0.07 -16.10
N LEU A 52 -4.42 -1.35 -16.52
CA LEU A 52 -4.15 -1.76 -17.90
C LEU A 52 -5.43 -2.01 -18.72
N THR A 53 -6.61 -2.02 -18.08
CA THR A 53 -7.89 -2.20 -18.79
C THR A 53 -8.58 -0.87 -19.06
N THR A 54 -9.22 -0.76 -20.22
CA THR A 54 -9.97 0.44 -20.61
C THR A 54 -11.38 0.47 -20.02
N GLU A 55 -11.99 -0.69 -19.81
CA GLU A 55 -13.41 -0.78 -19.43
C GLU A 55 -13.63 -1.89 -18.38
N VAL A 56 -14.47 -1.57 -17.39
CA VAL A 56 -14.89 -2.47 -16.31
C VAL A 56 -16.41 -2.33 -16.17
N GLU A 57 -17.13 -3.39 -16.53
CA GLU A 57 -18.61 -3.43 -16.51
C GLU A 57 -19.17 -4.31 -15.37
N ASN A 58 -18.29 -5.06 -14.70
CA ASN A 58 -18.68 -6.11 -13.75
C ASN A 58 -18.29 -5.80 -12.30
N TYR A 59 -17.85 -4.56 -12.01
CA TYR A 59 -17.61 -4.14 -10.63
C TYR A 59 -18.89 -3.54 -10.02
N PRO A 60 -19.43 -4.12 -8.93
CA PRO A 60 -20.70 -3.67 -8.38
C PRO A 60 -20.64 -2.22 -7.88
N GLY A 61 -21.73 -1.48 -8.08
CA GLY A 61 -21.82 -0.05 -7.74
C GLY A 61 -21.62 0.90 -8.92
N PHE A 62 -21.25 0.36 -10.09
CA PHE A 62 -21.17 1.09 -11.36
C PHE A 62 -22.17 0.48 -12.36
N PRO A 63 -23.39 1.05 -12.46
CA PRO A 63 -24.39 0.54 -13.41
C PRO A 63 -24.00 0.78 -14.87
N ASP A 64 -23.24 1.85 -15.11
CA ASP A 64 -22.56 2.12 -16.37
C ASP A 64 -21.07 1.74 -16.21
N ALA A 65 -20.40 1.45 -17.32
CA ALA A 65 -18.99 1.08 -17.31
C ALA A 65 -18.10 2.17 -16.68
N ILE A 66 -17.05 1.73 -15.99
CA ILE A 66 -15.98 2.61 -15.45
C ILE A 66 -14.65 2.17 -16.03
N THR A 67 -13.72 3.11 -16.25
CA THR A 67 -12.37 2.74 -16.66
C THR A 67 -11.61 2.15 -15.48
N GLY A 68 -10.72 1.19 -15.74
CA GLY A 68 -9.93 0.56 -14.68
C GLY A 68 -9.07 1.56 -13.88
N PRO A 69 -8.34 2.50 -14.52
CA PRO A 69 -7.64 3.58 -13.82
C PRO A 69 -8.54 4.46 -12.95
N GLU A 70 -9.74 4.80 -13.41
CA GLU A 70 -10.69 5.63 -12.64
C GLU A 70 -11.21 4.87 -11.40
N LEU A 71 -11.53 3.58 -11.55
CA LEU A 71 -11.93 2.74 -10.42
C LEU A 71 -10.85 2.69 -9.34
N ILE A 72 -9.59 2.43 -9.73
CA ILE A 72 -8.45 2.44 -8.81
C ILE A 72 -8.25 3.81 -8.17
N SER A 73 -8.31 4.89 -8.94
CA SER A 73 -8.17 6.26 -8.45
C SER A 73 -9.19 6.56 -7.35
N ARG A 74 -10.47 6.23 -7.59
CA ARG A 74 -11.55 6.40 -6.59
C ARG A 74 -11.29 5.60 -5.32
N MET A 75 -10.87 4.35 -5.43
CA MET A 75 -10.54 3.52 -4.27
C MET A 75 -9.35 4.08 -3.48
N LYS A 76 -8.30 4.56 -4.16
CA LYS A 76 -7.14 5.19 -3.52
C LYS A 76 -7.52 6.49 -2.81
N THR A 77 -8.32 7.34 -3.45
CA THR A 77 -8.89 8.55 -2.82
C THR A 77 -9.70 8.20 -1.58
N GLN A 78 -10.50 7.14 -1.63
CA GLN A 78 -11.29 6.69 -0.48
C GLN A 78 -10.41 6.19 0.67
N ALA A 79 -9.35 5.42 0.38
CA ALA A 79 -8.40 4.96 1.38
C ALA A 79 -7.71 6.13 2.10
N ILE A 80 -7.17 7.08 1.32
CA ILE A 80 -6.48 8.28 1.84
C ILE A 80 -7.44 9.14 2.66
N LYS A 81 -8.70 9.31 2.22
CA LYS A 81 -9.73 10.04 2.96
C LYS A 81 -9.94 9.51 4.39
N PHE A 82 -9.80 8.21 4.59
CA PHE A 82 -9.93 7.60 5.92
C PHE A 82 -8.63 7.53 6.72
N GLY A 83 -7.51 7.99 6.16
CA GLY A 83 -6.22 8.07 6.85
C GLY A 83 -5.19 7.04 6.41
N ALA A 84 -5.44 6.26 5.35
CA ALA A 84 -4.39 5.39 4.82
C ALA A 84 -3.24 6.20 4.23
N LYS A 85 -2.01 5.76 4.47
CA LYS A 85 -0.80 6.31 3.83
C LYS A 85 -0.38 5.38 2.71
N THR A 86 0.23 5.92 1.67
CA THR A 86 0.80 5.11 0.60
C THR A 86 2.27 5.45 0.39
N ARG A 87 3.06 4.46 -0.03
CA ARG A 87 4.47 4.60 -0.36
C ARG A 87 4.76 3.79 -1.62
N TYR A 88 5.36 4.45 -2.60
CA TYR A 88 5.95 3.73 -3.71
C TYR A 88 7.16 2.94 -3.21
N GLY A 89 7.25 1.67 -3.60
CA GLY A 89 8.32 0.79 -3.19
C GLY A 89 8.02 -0.64 -3.59
N THR A 90 9.05 -1.45 -3.75
CA THR A 90 8.92 -2.89 -4.02
C THR A 90 9.43 -3.64 -2.81
N ILE A 91 8.57 -4.43 -2.18
CA ILE A 91 8.99 -5.35 -1.11
C ILE A 91 9.86 -6.43 -1.74
N VAL A 92 11.06 -6.61 -1.21
CA VAL A 92 12.03 -7.63 -1.67
C VAL A 92 12.32 -8.68 -0.61
N THR A 93 12.11 -8.36 0.67
CA THR A 93 12.25 -9.29 1.78
C THR A 93 11.15 -9.10 2.81
N ILE A 94 10.71 -10.21 3.41
CA ILE A 94 9.85 -10.25 4.60
C ILE A 94 10.50 -11.27 5.54
N ASP A 95 10.88 -10.83 6.75
CA ASP A 95 11.20 -11.71 7.86
C ASP A 95 10.00 -11.78 8.80
N ASP A 96 9.32 -12.92 8.78
CA ASP A 96 8.14 -13.23 9.60
C ASP A 96 8.45 -14.19 10.75
N THR A 97 9.73 -14.46 11.01
CA THR A 97 10.16 -15.42 12.04
C THR A 97 10.07 -14.86 13.45
N THR A 98 10.08 -13.52 13.58
CA THR A 98 9.96 -12.81 14.86
C THR A 98 9.05 -11.59 14.73
N HIS A 99 8.53 -11.11 15.86
CA HIS A 99 7.71 -9.91 15.92
C HIS A 99 8.47 -8.72 16.52
N PRO A 100 8.28 -7.49 16.01
CA PRO A 100 7.50 -7.17 14.80
C PRO A 100 8.14 -7.74 13.53
N PHE A 101 7.32 -8.01 12.50
CA PHE A 101 7.82 -8.49 11.22
C PHE A 101 8.73 -7.43 10.58
N GLN A 102 9.80 -7.84 9.92
CA GLN A 102 10.66 -6.91 9.19
C GLN A 102 10.36 -6.96 7.70
N VAL A 103 10.16 -5.80 7.07
CA VAL A 103 9.88 -5.68 5.64
C VAL A 103 10.99 -4.85 4.98
N GLY A 104 11.71 -5.43 4.04
CA GLY A 104 12.74 -4.74 3.25
C GLY A 104 12.23 -4.30 1.90
N LEU A 105 12.51 -3.05 1.52
CA LEU A 105 12.22 -2.47 0.21
C LEU A 105 13.45 -2.47 -0.69
N SER A 106 13.23 -2.44 -2.00
CA SER A 106 14.28 -2.47 -3.02
C SER A 106 15.25 -1.28 -2.97
N ASP A 107 14.87 -0.18 -2.33
CA ASP A 107 15.70 1.02 -2.17
C ASP A 107 16.61 0.98 -0.93
N GLY A 108 16.60 -0.13 -0.18
CA GLY A 108 17.36 -0.29 1.05
C GLY A 108 16.60 0.10 2.32
N THR A 109 15.38 0.64 2.21
CA THR A 109 14.54 0.94 3.36
C THR A 109 14.11 -0.35 4.07
N PHE A 110 14.19 -0.36 5.40
CA PHE A 110 13.58 -1.39 6.24
C PHE A 110 12.45 -0.79 7.06
N LEU A 111 11.38 -1.56 7.21
CA LEU A 111 10.21 -1.27 8.03
C LEU A 111 10.01 -2.38 9.05
N THR A 112 9.41 -2.02 10.19
CA THR A 112 8.89 -2.97 11.18
C THR A 112 7.43 -2.70 11.49
#